data_AF-A0A1G9JHI0-F1
#
_entry.id   AF-A0A1G9JHI0-F1
#
_cell.length_a   1.000
_cell.length_b   1.000
_cell.length_c   1.000
_cell.angle_alpha   90.00
_cell.angle_beta   90.00
_cell.angle_gamma   90.00
#
_symmetry.space_group_name_H-M   'P 1'
#
loop_
_entity.id
_entity.type
_entity.pdbx_description
1 polymer ?
#
loop_
_entity_poly.entity_id
_entity_poly.type
_entity_poly.pdbx_seq_one_letter_code
_entity_poly.pdbx_strand_id
1 'polypeptide(L)'
;MSAFAGAVRTMFRDRNMTVPATWRARGVSHDVALRAIRKSPDALSGFGDASLVSDQTVVDVMVADAPTIAPGDLLIIGAEWFVVQSEPMRDRERLVWTLDLRQVPPQP
;
A
#
# COMPACT_ATOMS: atom_id res chain seq x y z
N MET A 1 -11.23 19.63 8.32
CA MET A 1 -10.91 18.78 7.16
C MET A 1 -10.85 19.67 5.92
N SER A 2 -9.77 19.62 5.13
CA SER A 2 -9.66 20.41 3.89
C SER A 2 -10.46 19.78 2.74
N ALA A 3 -10.86 20.59 1.75
CA ALA A 3 -11.53 20.10 0.54
C ALA A 3 -10.67 19.07 -0.21
N PHE A 4 -9.36 19.30 -0.28
CA PHE A 4 -8.40 18.37 -0.87
C PHE A 4 -8.42 17.00 -0.17
N ALA A 5 -8.41 16.97 1.17
CA ALA A 5 -8.51 15.71 1.91
C ALA A 5 -9.86 14.99 1.71
N GLY A 6 -10.93 15.74 1.45
CA GLY A 6 -12.21 15.18 1.02
C GLY A 6 -12.13 14.52 -0.36
N ALA A 7 -11.49 15.18 -1.32
CA ALA A 7 -11.32 14.68 -2.68
C ALA A 7 -10.45 13.41 -2.72
N VAL A 8 -9.28 13.41 -2.06
CA VAL A 8 -8.39 12.24 -1.99
C VAL A 8 -9.12 11.05 -1.36
N ARG A 9 -9.82 11.25 -0.25
CA ARG A 9 -10.63 10.19 0.38
C ARG A 9 -11.74 9.68 -0.55
N THR A 10 -12.29 10.52 -1.42
CA THR A 10 -13.30 10.11 -2.40
C THR A 10 -12.69 9.20 -3.46
N MET A 11 -11.48 9.50 -3.95
CA MET A 11 -10.74 8.63 -4.87
C MET A 11 -10.49 7.24 -4.25
N PHE A 12 -10.08 7.19 -2.99
CA PHE A 12 -9.87 5.92 -2.28
C PHE A 12 -11.16 5.11 -2.02
N ARG A 13 -12.33 5.75 -2.10
CA ARG A 13 -13.64 5.08 -2.01
C ARG A 13 -14.14 4.59 -3.36
N ASP A 14 -13.58 5.06 -4.47
CA ASP A 14 -13.94 4.61 -5.80
C ASP A 14 -13.43 3.18 -6.06
N ARG A 15 -14.37 2.27 -6.34
CA ARG A 15 -14.08 0.85 -6.56
C ARG A 15 -13.38 0.56 -7.89
N ASN A 16 -13.44 1.49 -8.85
CA ASN A 16 -12.75 1.34 -10.13
C ASN A 16 -11.26 1.66 -10.02
N MET A 17 -10.86 2.42 -8.99
CA MET A 17 -9.47 2.85 -8.79
C MET A 17 -8.74 2.03 -7.72
N THR A 18 -9.47 1.31 -6.87
CA THR A 18 -8.93 0.74 -5.64
C THR A 18 -9.30 -0.72 -5.47
N VAL A 19 -8.42 -1.47 -4.81
CA VAL A 19 -8.65 -2.85 -4.40
C VAL A 19 -8.90 -2.91 -2.89
N PRO A 20 -9.79 -3.79 -2.41
CA PRO A 20 -9.92 -4.02 -0.97
C PRO A 20 -8.65 -4.67 -0.42
N ALA A 21 -8.22 -4.23 0.75
CA ALA A 21 -7.08 -4.79 1.45
C ALA A 21 -7.32 -4.86 2.95
N THR A 22 -6.52 -5.67 3.64
CA THR A 22 -6.52 -5.77 5.10
C THR A 22 -5.12 -5.50 5.60
N TRP A 23 -4.98 -4.54 6.51
CA TRP A 23 -3.73 -4.26 7.20
C TRP A 23 -3.74 -4.94 8.57
N ARG A 24 -2.63 -5.59 8.91
CA ARG A 24 -2.37 -6.13 10.24
C ARG A 24 -1.03 -5.60 10.72
N ALA A 25 -1.08 -4.79 11.78
CA ALA A 25 0.12 -4.29 12.42
C ALA A 25 0.92 -5.45 13.05
N ARG A 26 2.25 -5.37 12.96
CA ARG A 26 3.13 -6.42 13.48
C ARG A 26 2.91 -6.62 14.99
N GLY A 27 2.70 -7.88 15.39
CA GLY A 27 2.47 -8.25 16.79
C GLY A 27 1.08 -7.90 17.33
N VAL A 28 0.18 -7.42 16.47
CA VAL A 28 -1.21 -7.12 16.82
C VAL A 28 -2.14 -8.09 16.09
N SER A 29 -3.12 -8.64 16.81
CA SER A 29 -4.09 -9.60 16.27
C SER A 29 -5.31 -8.95 15.61
N HIS A 30 -5.28 -7.63 15.40
CA HIS A 30 -6.40 -6.86 14.89
C HIS A 30 -6.19 -6.49 13.43
N ASP A 31 -7.18 -6.84 12.62
CA ASP A 31 -7.20 -6.59 11.19
C ASP A 31 -8.00 -5.32 10.90
N VAL A 32 -7.39 -4.41 10.14
CA VAL A 32 -8.02 -3.16 9.71
C VAL A 32 -8.31 -3.26 8.22
N ALA A 33 -9.60 -3.27 7.87
CA ALA A 33 -10.01 -3.21 6.47
C ALA A 33 -9.75 -1.82 5.90
N LEU A 34 -9.11 -1.76 4.74
CA LEU A 34 -8.80 -0.52 4.03
C LEU A 34 -8.91 -0.72 2.52
N ARG A 35 -8.64 0.34 1.76
CA ARG A 35 -8.56 0.28 0.29
C ARG A 35 -7.19 0.77 -0.18
N ALA A 36 -6.64 0.08 -1.16
CA ALA A 36 -5.33 0.38 -1.73
C ALA A 36 -5.44 0.68 -3.23
N ILE A 37 -4.59 1.56 -3.73
CA ILE A 37 -4.40 1.76 -5.17
C ILE A 37 -3.12 1.02 -5.56
N ARG A 38 -3.22 0.00 -6.41
CA ARG A 38 -2.03 -0.67 -6.95
C ARG A 38 -1.38 0.22 -8.01
N LYS A 39 -0.09 0.51 -7.84
CA LYS A 39 0.70 1.16 -8.88
C LYS A 39 1.15 0.06 -9.84
N SER A 40 0.92 0.24 -11.14
CA SER A 40 1.42 -0.71 -12.13
C SER A 40 2.93 -0.87 -11.98
N PRO A 41 3.47 -2.10 -12.07
CA PRO A 41 4.92 -2.35 -12.00
C PRO A 41 5.70 -1.77 -13.20
N ASP A 42 5.04 -1.13 -14.18
CA ASP A 42 5.66 -0.53 -15.37
C ASP A 42 6.51 0.73 -15.09
N ALA A 43 6.88 0.99 -13.84
CA ALA A 43 7.97 1.90 -13.55
C ALA A 43 9.28 1.18 -13.92
N LEU A 44 9.66 1.26 -15.20
CA LEU A 44 11.02 0.97 -15.68
C LEU A 44 12.01 1.73 -14.80
N SER A 45 12.59 1.07 -13.80
CA SER A 45 13.77 1.59 -13.13
C SER A 45 14.92 1.47 -14.13
N GLY A 46 15.10 2.51 -14.96
CA GLY A 46 16.15 2.55 -15.95
C GLY A 46 17.52 2.66 -15.28
N PHE A 47 18.29 1.58 -15.30
CA PHE A 47 19.74 1.64 -15.18
C PHE A 47 20.39 0.52 -15.99
N GLY A 48 20.93 0.89 -17.16
CA GLY A 48 21.53 -0.07 -18.11
C GLY A 48 20.50 -0.93 -18.82
N ASP A 49 20.90 -1.54 -19.93
CA ASP A 49 20.06 -2.28 -20.90
C ASP A 49 19.51 -3.63 -20.37
N ALA A 50 19.20 -3.69 -19.07
CA ALA A 50 18.65 -4.85 -18.38
C ALA A 50 17.37 -4.42 -17.65
N SER A 51 16.22 -4.72 -18.26
CA SER A 51 14.94 -4.64 -17.55
C SER A 51 14.88 -5.77 -16.52
N LEU A 52 15.34 -5.51 -15.29
CA LEU A 52 14.95 -6.32 -14.14
C LEU A 52 13.49 -6.02 -13.86
N VAL A 53 12.61 -6.97 -14.20
CA VAL A 53 11.24 -6.99 -13.67
C VAL A 53 11.38 -7.26 -12.18
N SER A 54 11.34 -6.20 -11.39
CA SER A 54 11.29 -6.33 -9.93
C SER A 54 9.88 -6.76 -9.54
N ASP A 55 9.74 -7.85 -8.79
CA ASP A 55 8.47 -8.26 -8.16
C ASP A 55 8.03 -7.29 -7.03
N GLN A 56 8.51 -6.04 -7.04
CA GLN A 56 8.14 -5.01 -6.08
C GLN A 56 6.73 -4.52 -6.36
N THR A 57 5.81 -4.81 -5.44
CA THR A 57 4.45 -4.32 -5.51
C THR A 57 4.39 -2.99 -4.77
N VAL A 58 4.14 -1.90 -5.50
CA VAL A 58 3.96 -0.58 -4.88
C VAL A 58 2.47 -0.28 -4.78
N VAL A 59 2.03 0.14 -3.60
CA VAL A 59 0.63 0.54 -3.39
C VAL A 59 0.53 1.85 -2.64
N ASP A 60 -0.52 2.61 -2.93
CA ASP A 60 -0.90 3.77 -2.13
C ASP A 60 -2.08 3.39 -1.20
N VAL A 61 -2.02 3.81 0.07
CA VAL A 61 -3.09 3.65 1.08
C VAL A 61 -3.35 4.96 1.83
N MET A 62 -4.54 5.13 2.39
CA MET A 62 -4.88 6.31 3.19
C MET A 62 -4.20 6.26 4.56
N VAL A 63 -3.57 7.35 4.95
CA VAL A 63 -2.99 7.50 6.30
C VAL A 63 -4.06 7.42 7.39
N ALA A 64 -5.28 7.87 7.09
CA ALA A 64 -6.38 7.81 8.05
C ALA A 64 -6.79 6.37 8.42
N ASP A 65 -6.61 5.42 7.50
CA ASP A 65 -6.99 4.02 7.70
C ASP A 65 -5.84 3.22 8.35
N ALA A 66 -4.58 3.59 8.05
CA ALA A 66 -3.40 2.97 8.61
C ALA A 66 -2.37 4.00 9.12
N PRO A 67 -2.66 4.68 10.25
CA PRO A 67 -1.88 5.83 10.71
C PRO A 67 -0.47 5.48 11.18
N THR A 68 -0.25 4.23 11.59
CA THR A 68 1.01 3.73 12.15
C THR A 68 1.58 2.58 11.34
N ILE A 69 1.20 2.47 10.06
CA ILE A 69 1.77 1.44 9.19
C ILE A 69 3.28 1.58 9.13
N ALA A 70 3.99 0.46 9.26
CA ALA A 70 5.44 0.45 9.39
C ALA A 70 6.06 -0.80 8.73
N PRO A 71 7.39 -0.83 8.52
CA PRO A 71 8.07 -2.00 8.00
C PRO A 71 7.80 -3.25 8.85
N GLY A 72 7.52 -4.38 8.19
CA GLY A 72 7.18 -5.64 8.83
C GLY A 72 5.68 -5.84 9.10
N ASP A 73 4.85 -4.82 8.87
CA ASP A 73 3.40 -4.98 8.88
C ASP A 73 2.93 -5.81 7.68
N LEU A 74 1.80 -6.49 7.87
CA LEU A 74 1.20 -7.33 6.85
C LEU A 74 0.09 -6.56 6.10
N LEU A 75 0.07 -6.68 4.78
CA LEU A 75 -1.02 -6.23 3.93
C LEU A 75 -1.55 -7.39 3.09
N ILE A 76 -2.83 -7.71 3.24
CA ILE A 76 -3.49 -8.79 2.50
C ILE A 76 -4.39 -8.15 1.44
N ILE A 77 -4.16 -8.49 0.16
CA ILE A 77 -4.95 -8.00 -0.97
C ILE A 77 -5.51 -9.21 -1.71
N GLY A 78 -6.81 -9.46 -1.55
CA GLY A 78 -7.43 -10.67 -2.08
C GLY A 78 -6.82 -11.93 -1.44
N ALA A 79 -6.22 -12.80 -2.25
CA ALA A 79 -5.53 -14.00 -1.80
C ALA A 79 -4.02 -13.80 -1.58
N GLU A 80 -3.48 -12.63 -1.94
CA GLU A 80 -2.06 -12.33 -1.89
C GLU A 80 -1.68 -11.68 -0.56
N TRP A 81 -0.58 -12.15 0.05
CA TRP A 81 -0.07 -11.66 1.31
C TRP A 81 1.23 -10.91 1.05
N PHE A 82 1.33 -9.71 1.61
CA PHE A 82 2.49 -8.85 1.46
C PHE A 82 2.99 -8.40 2.82
N VAL A 83 4.29 -8.16 2.90
CA VAL A 83 4.90 -7.45 4.03
C VAL A 83 5.41 -6.09 3.54
N VAL A 84 5.23 -5.06 4.36
CA VAL A 84 5.83 -3.74 4.13
C VAL A 84 7.35 -3.89 4.27
N GLN A 85 8.08 -3.68 3.19
CA GLN A 85 9.52 -3.96 3.13
C GLN A 85 10.37 -2.78 3.61
N SER A 86 10.00 -1.57 3.23
CA SER A 86 10.74 -0.34 3.54
C SER A 86 9.88 0.64 4.34
N GLU A 87 10.50 1.71 4.83
CA GLU A 87 9.78 2.79 5.50
C GLU A 87 8.68 3.37 4.57
N PRO A 88 7.42 3.41 5.00
CA PRO A 88 6.33 4.02 4.24
C PRO A 88 6.61 5.48 3.90
N MET A 89 6.51 5.82 2.62
CA MET A 89 6.71 7.20 2.18
C MET A 89 5.39 7.96 2.29
N ARG A 90 5.39 9.05 3.04
CA ARG A 90 4.22 9.92 3.15
C ARG A 90 4.21 10.97 2.05
N ASP A 91 3.04 11.19 1.44
CA ASP A 91 2.87 12.30 0.52
C ASP A 91 3.01 13.67 1.21
N ARG A 92 3.17 14.72 0.41
CA ARG A 92 3.37 16.10 0.89
C ARG A 92 2.24 16.55 1.82
N GLU A 93 1.00 16.20 1.49
CA GLU A 93 -0.20 16.59 2.24
C GLU A 93 -0.49 15.67 3.43
N ARG A 94 0.35 14.65 3.63
CA ARG A 94 0.29 13.70 4.74
C ARG A 94 -1.01 12.89 4.81
N LEU A 95 -1.65 12.68 3.67
CA LEU A 95 -2.91 11.96 3.51
C LEU A 95 -2.72 10.54 2.98
N VAL A 96 -1.65 10.28 2.25
CA VAL A 96 -1.39 9.01 1.56
C VAL A 96 -0.03 8.46 1.97
N TRP A 97 0.00 7.17 2.23
CA TRP A 97 1.22 6.37 2.31
C TRP A 97 1.46 5.67 0.97
N THR A 98 2.68 5.75 0.46
CA THR A 98 3.19 4.86 -0.58
C THR A 98 4.00 3.77 0.09
N LEU A 99 3.60 2.52 -0.13
CA LEU A 99 4.19 1.32 0.46
C LEU A 99 4.94 0.54 -0.62
N ASP A 100 6.18 0.18 -0.32
CA ASP A 100 6.91 -0.86 -1.05
C ASP A 100 6.66 -2.21 -0.37
N LEU A 101 6.10 -3.14 -1.14
CA LEU A 101 5.63 -4.42 -0.65
C LEU A 101 6.39 -5.58 -1.28
N ARG A 102 6.69 -6.56 -0.44
CA ARG A 102 7.21 -7.86 -0.86
C ARG A 102 6.20 -8.94 -0.57
N GLN A 103 5.92 -9.76 -1.59
CA GLN A 103 5.02 -10.90 -1.42
C GLN A 103 5.63 -11.93 -0.46
N VAL A 104 4.78 -12.50 0.39
CA VAL A 104 5.12 -13.55 1.34
C VAL A 104 4.09 -14.68 1.27
N PRO A 105 4.45 -15.92 1.61
CA PRO A 105 3.46 -16.98 1.78
C PRO A 105 2.42 -16.61 2.85
N PRO A 106 1.16 -17.05 2.70
CA PRO A 106 0.16 -16.89 3.75
C PRO A 106 0.65 -17.46 5.08
N GLN A 107 0.49 -16.70 6.15
CA GLN A 107 0.83 -17.17 7.50
C GLN A 107 -0.38 -17.90 8.10
N PRO A 108 -0.18 -19.07 8.71
CA PRO A 108 -1.26 -19.82 9.38
C PRO A 108 -1.80 -19.12 10.62
#